data_AF-A0A089LHP5-F1
#
_entry.id   AF-A0A089LHP5-F1
#
_cell.length_a   1.000
_cell.length_b   1.000
_cell.length_c   1.000
_cell.angle_alpha   90.00
_cell.angle_beta   90.00
_cell.angle_gamma   90.00
#
_symmetry.space_group_name_H-M   'P 1'
#
loop_
_entity.id
_entity.type
_entity.pdbx_description
1 polymer ?
#
loop_
_entity_poly.entity_id
_entity_poly.type
_entity_poly.pdbx_seq_one_letter_code
_entity_poly.pdbx_strand_id
1 'polypeptide(L)'
;MSNIVDFKEVSTAGLESSPVVEALAGLRANEARYFMNKYKHEFTVVPASESQDTLDYVNGILKKERDLEFSAKPLETSRFQVENIRFAYVFYEDGLALNVMYTVDDPKKRAVGFKLSEGMEIPKELETKFKFARQKSKLAGTIRGSFFVIKGEY
;
A
#
# COMPACT_ATOMS: atom_id res chain seq x y z
N MET A 1 11.22 1.79 -15.29
CA MET A 1 11.02 0.32 -15.55
C MET A 1 10.49 -0.33 -14.29
N SER A 2 9.61 -1.33 -14.37
CA SER A 2 9.06 -2.00 -13.18
C SER A 2 10.01 -3.05 -12.62
N ASN A 3 10.15 -3.08 -11.29
CA ASN A 3 10.97 -4.05 -10.56
C ASN A 3 10.08 -5.09 -9.88
N ILE A 4 10.42 -6.37 -10.02
CA ILE A 4 9.74 -7.47 -9.31
C ILE A 4 10.18 -7.44 -7.84
N VAL A 5 9.22 -7.55 -6.92
CA VAL A 5 9.49 -7.68 -5.50
C VAL A 5 9.63 -9.15 -5.15
N ASP A 6 10.86 -9.60 -4.88
CA ASP A 6 11.10 -10.94 -4.33
C ASP A 6 10.79 -10.97 -2.82
N PHE A 7 9.95 -11.92 -2.41
CA PHE A 7 9.60 -12.11 -1.00
C PHE A 7 10.43 -13.20 -0.31
N LYS A 8 11.30 -13.89 -1.04
CA LYS A 8 12.30 -14.82 -0.50
C LYS A 8 13.56 -14.07 -0.12
N GLU A 9 13.96 -13.10 -0.93
CA GLU A 9 15.08 -12.20 -0.69
C GLU A 9 14.57 -10.77 -0.56
N VAL A 10 14.29 -10.36 0.69
CA VAL A 10 13.73 -9.03 0.97
C VAL A 10 14.77 -7.97 0.68
N SER A 11 14.48 -7.11 -0.30
CA SER A 11 15.33 -5.98 -0.70
C SER A 11 14.78 -4.65 -0.19
N THR A 12 15.67 -3.76 0.22
CA THR A 12 15.38 -2.37 0.63
C THR A 12 15.47 -1.37 -0.52
N ALA A 13 15.87 -1.84 -1.72
CA ALA A 13 16.04 -0.99 -2.89
C ALA A 13 14.75 -0.22 -3.23
N GLY A 14 14.88 1.10 -3.45
CA GLY A 14 13.79 2.03 -3.70
C GLY A 14 13.11 2.59 -2.44
N LEU A 15 13.48 2.11 -1.25
CA LEU A 15 12.88 2.49 0.03
C LEU A 15 13.90 3.10 1.02
N GLU A 16 15.13 3.35 0.58
CA GLU A 16 16.30 3.61 1.42
C GLU A 16 16.19 4.90 2.25
N SER A 17 15.36 5.85 1.82
CA SER A 17 15.13 7.09 2.57
C SER A 17 14.15 6.92 3.73
N SER A 18 13.49 5.77 3.86
CA SER A 18 12.59 5.49 4.96
C SER A 18 13.35 5.26 6.28
N PRO A 19 12.95 5.89 7.40
CA PRO A 19 13.56 5.63 8.70
C PRO A 19 13.24 4.22 9.24
N VAL A 20 12.26 3.54 8.65
CA VAL A 20 11.85 2.15 8.99
C VAL A 20 12.02 1.22 7.78
N VAL A 21 13.05 1.48 6.97
CA VAL A 21 13.30 0.82 5.67
C VAL A 21 13.18 -0.70 5.70
N GLU A 22 13.77 -1.39 6.67
CA GLU A 22 13.70 -2.86 6.77
C GLU A 22 12.26 -3.35 7.01
N ALA A 23 11.51 -2.67 7.87
CA ALA A 23 10.13 -3.02 8.15
C ALA A 23 9.21 -2.73 6.96
N LEU A 24 9.45 -1.61 6.25
CA LEU A 24 8.70 -1.24 5.05
C LEU A 24 9.01 -2.20 3.88
N ALA A 25 10.28 -2.57 3.67
CA ALA A 25 10.69 -3.58 2.71
C ALA A 25 10.05 -4.93 3.01
N GLY A 26 10.03 -5.33 4.29
CA GLY A 26 9.34 -6.51 4.78
C GLY A 26 7.83 -6.48 4.52
N LEU A 27 7.20 -5.32 4.70
CA LEU A 27 5.78 -5.11 4.40
C LEU A 27 5.50 -5.22 2.89
N ARG A 28 6.31 -4.58 2.05
CA ARG A 28 6.26 -4.69 0.58
C ARG A 28 6.42 -6.15 0.12
N ALA A 29 7.39 -6.87 0.67
CA ALA A 29 7.60 -8.30 0.41
C ALA A 29 6.42 -9.17 0.90
N ASN A 30 5.80 -8.81 2.03
CA ASN A 30 4.61 -9.52 2.52
C ASN A 30 3.43 -9.39 1.54
N GLU A 31 3.24 -8.23 0.91
CA GLU A 31 2.25 -8.05 -0.17
C GLU A 31 2.59 -8.93 -1.38
N ALA A 32 3.84 -8.91 -1.84
CA ALA A 32 4.30 -9.72 -2.95
C ALA A 32 4.03 -11.22 -2.75
N ARG A 33 4.34 -11.74 -1.54
CA ARG A 33 4.02 -13.12 -1.15
C ARG A 33 2.52 -13.41 -1.20
N TYR A 34 1.68 -12.48 -0.75
CA TYR A 34 0.23 -12.65 -0.79
C TYR A 34 -0.27 -12.80 -2.23
N PHE A 35 0.15 -11.92 -3.14
CA PHE A 35 -0.27 -11.98 -4.54
C PHE A 35 0.25 -13.23 -5.25
N MET A 36 1.50 -13.64 -4.99
CA MET A 36 2.03 -14.88 -5.54
C MET A 36 1.26 -16.10 -5.03
N ASN A 37 1.02 -16.19 -3.71
CA ASN A 37 0.36 -17.35 -3.14
C ASN A 37 -1.10 -17.47 -3.58
N LYS A 38 -1.84 -16.35 -3.52
CA LYS A 38 -3.28 -16.31 -3.76
C LYS A 38 -3.64 -16.27 -5.25
N TYR A 39 -2.95 -15.44 -6.04
CA TYR A 39 -3.31 -15.16 -7.43
C TYR A 39 -2.28 -15.63 -8.45
N LYS A 40 -1.15 -16.21 -8.02
CA LYS A 40 -0.01 -16.54 -8.91
C LYS A 40 0.47 -15.33 -9.73
N HIS A 41 0.42 -14.16 -9.10
CA HIS A 41 0.78 -12.89 -9.73
C HIS A 41 2.10 -12.36 -9.13
N GLU A 42 3.01 -11.95 -10.01
CA GLU A 42 4.24 -11.26 -9.63
C GLU A 42 3.93 -9.81 -9.28
N PHE A 43 4.20 -9.43 -8.04
CA PHE A 43 4.02 -8.05 -7.59
C PHE A 43 5.22 -7.21 -8.01
N THR A 44 4.96 -6.19 -8.81
CA THR A 44 6.01 -5.28 -9.31
C THR A 44 5.79 -3.86 -8.80
N VAL A 45 6.87 -3.11 -8.63
CA VAL A 45 6.85 -1.70 -8.22
C VAL A 45 7.59 -0.83 -9.23
N VAL A 46 7.23 0.45 -9.27
CA VAL A 46 7.97 1.51 -9.98
C VAL A 46 8.22 2.68 -9.02
N PRO A 47 9.30 3.45 -9.21
CA PRO A 47 9.49 4.70 -8.47
C PRO A 47 8.25 5.60 -8.59
N ALA A 48 7.86 6.25 -7.49
CA ALA A 48 6.69 7.12 -7.47
C ALA A 48 6.79 8.26 -8.49
N SER A 49 8.00 8.75 -8.77
CA SER A 49 8.29 9.75 -9.81
C SER A 49 7.99 9.29 -11.24
N GLU A 50 7.90 7.99 -11.49
CA GLU A 50 7.57 7.40 -12.80
C GLU A 50 6.08 7.05 -12.92
N SER A 51 5.25 7.33 -11.90
CA SER A 51 3.88 6.81 -11.80
C SER A 51 2.89 7.84 -11.25
N GLN A 52 2.93 9.05 -11.81
CA GLN A 52 2.08 10.16 -11.39
C GLN A 52 0.58 9.81 -11.52
N ASP A 53 0.17 9.11 -12.59
CA ASP A 53 -1.22 8.68 -12.77
C ASP A 53 -1.75 7.78 -11.65
N THR A 54 -0.88 6.95 -11.05
CA THR A 54 -1.26 6.10 -9.91
C THR A 54 -1.42 6.94 -8.64
N LEU A 55 -0.52 7.90 -8.42
CA LEU A 55 -0.62 8.83 -7.30
C LEU A 55 -1.89 9.68 -7.40
N ASP A 56 -2.17 10.25 -8.57
CA ASP A 56 -3.33 11.10 -8.81
C ASP A 56 -4.63 10.33 -8.59
N TYR A 57 -4.71 9.08 -9.07
CA TYR A 57 -5.85 8.20 -8.83
C TYR A 57 -6.07 7.94 -7.34
N VAL A 58 -5.02 7.56 -6.62
CA VAL A 58 -5.10 7.26 -5.18
C VAL A 58 -5.44 8.51 -4.37
N ASN A 59 -4.77 9.62 -4.63
CA ASN A 59 -5.00 10.91 -3.96
C ASN A 59 -6.42 11.43 -4.24
N GLY A 60 -6.92 11.26 -5.47
CA GLY A 60 -8.28 11.58 -5.83
C GLY A 60 -9.33 10.83 -5.00
N ILE A 61 -9.12 9.52 -4.79
CA ILE A 61 -9.99 8.71 -3.90
C ILE A 61 -9.89 9.20 -2.46
N LEU A 62 -8.68 9.36 -1.93
CA LEU A 62 -8.45 9.78 -0.55
C LEU A 62 -9.10 11.12 -0.24
N LYS A 63 -8.93 12.10 -1.13
CA LYS A 63 -9.49 13.44 -0.98
C LYS A 63 -11.01 13.43 -1.03
N LYS A 64 -11.61 12.78 -2.03
CA LYS A 64 -13.08 12.76 -2.21
C LYS A 64 -13.79 11.91 -1.16
N GLU A 65 -13.19 10.79 -0.72
CA GLU A 65 -13.82 9.87 0.23
C GLU A 65 -13.71 10.35 1.67
N ARG A 66 -12.56 10.88 2.08
CA ARG A 66 -12.24 11.09 3.51
C ARG A 66 -11.51 12.40 3.82
N ASP A 67 -11.35 13.28 2.82
CA ASP A 67 -10.55 14.51 2.92
C ASP A 67 -9.17 14.21 3.53
N LEU A 68 -8.48 13.24 2.92
CA LEU A 68 -7.15 12.80 3.33
C LEU A 68 -6.11 13.24 2.30
N GLU A 69 -5.00 13.76 2.80
CA GLU A 69 -3.84 14.17 2.02
C GLU A 69 -2.60 13.90 2.88
N PHE A 70 -1.76 12.96 2.45
CA PHE A 70 -0.59 12.56 3.23
C PHE A 70 0.59 13.49 2.97
N SER A 71 1.20 13.97 4.04
CA SER A 71 2.43 14.76 3.98
C SER A 71 3.68 13.93 3.67
N ALA A 72 3.64 12.63 3.95
CA ALA A 72 4.75 11.72 3.69
C ALA A 72 5.05 11.61 2.19
N LYS A 73 6.34 11.54 1.85
CA LYS A 73 6.80 11.42 0.46
C LYS A 73 6.49 10.01 -0.08
N PRO A 74 5.81 9.86 -1.24
CA PRO A 74 5.68 8.57 -1.89
C PRO A 74 7.03 8.13 -2.48
N LEU A 75 7.42 6.88 -2.24
CA LEU A 75 8.66 6.31 -2.74
C LEU A 75 8.41 5.41 -3.95
N GLU A 76 7.42 4.54 -3.86
CA GLU A 76 7.08 3.59 -4.91
C GLU A 76 5.58 3.42 -5.07
N THR A 77 5.18 2.98 -6.25
CA THR A 77 3.79 2.60 -6.54
C THR A 77 3.72 1.25 -7.25
N SER A 78 2.54 0.65 -7.23
CA SER A 78 2.19 -0.49 -8.06
C SER A 78 0.76 -0.34 -8.55
N ARG A 79 0.46 -0.73 -9.79
CA ARG A 79 -0.90 -0.73 -10.32
C ARG A 79 -1.08 -1.89 -11.29
N PHE A 80 -2.04 -2.74 -11.01
CA PHE A 80 -2.29 -3.95 -11.79
C PHE A 80 -3.72 -4.43 -11.59
N GLN A 81 -4.14 -5.40 -12.38
CA GLN A 81 -5.41 -6.10 -12.21
C GLN A 81 -5.13 -7.60 -12.07
N VAL A 82 -5.74 -8.22 -11.07
CA VAL A 82 -5.85 -9.68 -10.95
C VAL A 82 -7.31 -10.03 -10.86
N GLU A 83 -7.73 -11.01 -11.67
CA GLU A 83 -9.15 -11.36 -11.82
C GLU A 83 -10.00 -10.09 -12.16
N ASN A 84 -11.10 -9.88 -11.44
CA ASN A 84 -11.98 -8.71 -11.57
C ASN A 84 -11.64 -7.57 -10.59
N ILE A 85 -10.41 -7.53 -10.07
CA ILE A 85 -10.01 -6.57 -9.03
C ILE A 85 -8.81 -5.76 -9.50
N ARG A 86 -9.01 -4.44 -9.62
CA ARG A 86 -7.94 -3.48 -9.87
C ARG A 86 -7.30 -3.10 -8.54
N PHE A 87 -5.99 -3.25 -8.46
CA PHE A 87 -5.20 -2.85 -7.31
C PHE A 87 -4.33 -1.63 -7.67
N ALA A 88 -4.21 -0.71 -6.72
CA ALA A 88 -3.18 0.31 -6.72
C ALA A 88 -2.51 0.33 -5.34
N TYR A 89 -1.20 0.55 -5.31
CA TYR A 89 -0.41 0.65 -4.10
C TYR A 89 0.43 1.92 -4.13
N VAL A 90 0.63 2.49 -2.95
CA VAL A 90 1.63 3.53 -2.69
C VAL A 90 2.39 3.17 -1.42
N PHE A 91 3.71 3.17 -1.49
CA PHE A 91 4.59 3.02 -0.34
C PHE A 91 5.20 4.37 -0.01
N TYR A 92 4.97 4.86 1.19
CA TYR A 92 5.42 6.16 1.67
C TYR A 92 6.66 6.03 2.54
N GLU A 93 7.47 7.09 2.54
CA GLU A 93 8.75 7.19 3.24
C GLU A 93 8.62 6.94 4.75
N ASP A 94 7.51 7.35 5.37
CA ASP A 94 7.27 7.17 6.81
C ASP A 94 7.01 5.71 7.23
N GLY A 95 6.85 4.79 6.27
CA GLY A 95 6.54 3.38 6.52
C GLY A 95 5.09 2.99 6.24
N LEU A 96 4.23 3.91 5.78
CA LEU A 96 2.86 3.60 5.39
C LEU A 96 2.85 2.88 4.03
N ALA A 97 2.22 1.71 3.98
CA ALA A 97 1.76 1.10 2.74
C ALA A 97 0.25 1.30 2.61
N LEU A 98 -0.16 1.93 1.51
CA LEU A 98 -1.55 2.15 1.16
C LEU A 98 -1.91 1.28 -0.03
N ASN A 99 -3.08 0.65 0.01
CA ASN A 99 -3.62 -0.06 -1.15
C ASN A 99 -5.06 0.33 -1.45
N VAL A 100 -5.39 0.49 -2.73
CA VAL A 100 -6.75 0.54 -3.24
C VAL A 100 -7.08 -0.83 -3.79
N MET A 101 -8.18 -1.41 -3.32
CA MET A 101 -8.81 -2.58 -3.90
C MET A 101 -10.10 -2.15 -4.57
N TYR A 102 -10.17 -2.26 -5.89
CA TYR A 102 -11.29 -1.77 -6.68
C TYR A 102 -11.87 -2.89 -7.56
N THR A 103 -12.90 -3.55 -7.06
CA THR A 103 -13.69 -4.54 -7.79
C THR A 103 -14.44 -3.89 -8.96
N VAL A 104 -14.37 -4.53 -10.13
CA VAL A 104 -15.00 -4.05 -11.37
C VAL A 104 -16.52 -4.28 -11.34
N ASP A 105 -16.97 -5.37 -10.74
CA ASP A 105 -18.35 -5.87 -10.79
C ASP A 105 -19.15 -5.70 -9.48
N ASP A 106 -18.48 -5.45 -8.35
CA ASP A 106 -19.13 -5.32 -7.04
C ASP A 106 -18.67 -4.06 -6.29
N PRO A 107 -19.36 -2.91 -6.43
CA PRO A 107 -19.00 -1.67 -5.75
C PRO A 107 -18.89 -1.77 -4.23
N LYS A 108 -19.57 -2.72 -3.58
CA LYS A 108 -19.57 -2.88 -2.11
C LYS A 108 -18.25 -3.48 -1.59
N LYS A 109 -17.42 -4.03 -2.48
CA LYS A 109 -16.11 -4.61 -2.15
C LYS A 109 -14.93 -3.70 -2.51
N ARG A 110 -15.18 -2.41 -2.70
CA ARG A 110 -14.13 -1.42 -2.96
C ARG A 110 -13.64 -0.82 -1.65
N ALA A 111 -12.32 -0.79 -1.44
CA ALA A 111 -11.76 -0.28 -0.20
C ALA A 111 -10.37 0.34 -0.39
N VAL A 112 -10.04 1.27 0.49
CA VAL A 112 -8.66 1.71 0.74
C VAL A 112 -8.19 1.05 2.03
N GLY A 113 -7.06 0.34 1.96
CA GLY A 113 -6.38 -0.25 3.10
C GLY A 113 -5.16 0.58 3.49
N PHE A 114 -4.90 0.64 4.79
CA PHE A 114 -3.71 1.22 5.39
C PHE A 114 -2.96 0.14 6.15
N LYS A 115 -1.65 0.04 5.93
CA LYS A 115 -0.76 -0.86 6.66
C LYS A 115 0.43 -0.04 7.14
N LEU A 116 0.56 0.05 8.46
CA LEU A 116 1.69 0.70 9.11
C LEU A 116 2.75 -0.35 9.40
N SER A 117 3.98 -0.06 8.98
CA SER A 117 5.15 -0.88 9.26
C SER A 117 5.42 -0.97 10.77
N GLU A 118 6.21 -1.95 11.18
CA GLU A 118 6.72 -2.02 12.55
C GLU A 118 7.63 -0.80 12.82
N GLY A 119 7.54 -0.23 14.02
CA GLY A 119 8.39 0.89 14.43
C GLY A 119 7.92 2.29 14.02
N MET A 120 6.98 2.44 13.09
CA MET A 120 6.47 3.78 12.73
C MET A 120 5.41 4.31 13.72
N GLU A 121 5.18 5.62 13.75
CA GLU A 121 4.02 6.20 14.43
C GLU A 121 2.77 6.13 13.54
N ILE A 122 1.59 6.40 14.10
CA ILE A 122 0.39 6.53 13.27
C ILE A 122 0.44 7.92 12.61
N PRO A 123 0.31 8.06 11.28
CA PRO A 123 0.26 9.37 10.64
C PRO A 123 -0.83 10.25 11.24
N LYS A 124 -0.57 11.55 11.43
CA LYS A 124 -1.51 12.50 12.06
C LYS A 124 -2.85 12.55 11.34
N GLU A 125 -2.81 12.36 10.02
CA GLU A 125 -3.95 12.30 9.13
C GLU A 125 -4.90 11.12 9.46
N LEU A 126 -4.38 10.07 10.13
CA LEU A 126 -5.10 8.83 10.46
C LEU A 126 -5.35 8.63 11.95
N GLU A 127 -4.52 9.20 12.83
CA GLU A 127 -4.46 8.92 14.28
C GLU A 127 -5.83 9.00 14.97
N THR A 128 -6.62 10.02 14.67
CA THR A 128 -7.93 10.24 15.30
C THR A 128 -9.10 9.66 14.50
N LYS A 129 -8.88 9.33 13.21
CA LYS A 129 -9.92 8.89 12.27
C LYS A 129 -10.05 7.37 12.21
N PHE A 130 -8.98 6.62 12.52
CA PHE A 130 -8.92 5.18 12.31
C PHE A 130 -8.45 4.41 13.53
N LYS A 131 -9.03 3.23 13.73
CA LYS A 131 -8.53 2.23 14.69
C LYS A 131 -7.70 1.20 13.93
N PHE A 132 -6.59 0.80 14.53
CA PHE A 132 -5.65 -0.12 13.91
C PHE A 132 -5.60 -1.46 14.65
N ALA A 133 -5.86 -2.54 13.92
CA ALA A 133 -5.66 -3.90 14.40
C ALA A 133 -4.19 -4.32 14.18
N ARG A 134 -3.65 -5.16 15.06
CA ARG A 134 -2.27 -5.68 14.94
C ARG A 134 -2.29 -7.10 14.40
N GLN A 135 -1.40 -7.40 13.48
CA GLN A 135 -1.11 -8.75 12.99
C GLN A 135 0.40 -8.98 12.96
N LYS A 136 0.82 -10.23 13.19
CA LYS A 136 2.24 -10.62 13.10
C LYS A 136 2.54 -11.18 11.72
N SER A 137 3.66 -10.75 11.14
CA SER A 137 4.22 -11.25 9.89
C SER A 137 5.66 -11.71 10.13
N LYS A 138 6.03 -12.84 9.52
CA LYS A 138 7.43 -13.28 9.49
C LYS A 138 8.34 -12.35 8.69
N LEU A 139 7.78 -11.62 7.72
CA LEU A 139 8.54 -10.73 6.84
C LEU A 139 8.55 -9.28 7.34
N ALA A 140 7.49 -8.84 8.01
CA ALA A 140 7.25 -7.42 8.31
C ALA A 140 7.12 -7.10 9.80
N GLY A 141 7.44 -8.06 10.69
CA GLY A 141 7.20 -7.92 12.13
C GLY A 141 5.72 -7.69 12.44
N THR A 142 5.42 -6.69 13.27
CA THR A 142 4.05 -6.29 13.61
C THR A 142 3.50 -5.27 12.62
N ILE A 143 2.53 -5.69 11.80
CA ILE A 143 1.78 -4.79 10.91
C ILE A 143 0.56 -4.27 11.66
N ARG A 144 0.33 -2.95 11.62
CA ARG A 144 -0.93 -2.34 12.07
C ARG A 144 -1.80 -2.01 10.86
N GLY A 145 -2.96 -2.63 10.77
CA GLY A 145 -3.88 -2.48 9.63
C GLY A 145 -5.16 -1.74 9.98
N SER A 146 -5.64 -0.90 9.05
CA SER A 146 -6.98 -0.33 9.05
C SER A 146 -7.48 -0.17 7.61
N PHE A 147 -8.74 0.18 7.41
CA PHE A 147 -9.30 0.41 6.07
C PHE A 147 -10.56 1.27 6.11
N PHE A 148 -10.98 1.75 4.94
CA PHE A 148 -12.34 2.23 4.72
C PHE A 148 -12.90 1.75 3.38
N VAL A 149 -14.23 1.66 3.30
CA VAL A 149 -14.96 1.32 2.06
C VAL A 149 -15.14 2.57 1.20
N ILE A 150 -14.86 2.43 -0.09
CA ILE A 150 -15.03 3.47 -1.12
C ILE A 150 -16.51 3.53 -1.50
N LYS A 151 -17.10 4.73 -1.47
CA LYS A 151 -18.53 4.94 -1.79
C LYS A 151 -18.74 5.49 -3.20
N GLY A 152 -17.79 6.26 -3.72
CA GLY A 152 -17.84 6.85 -5.06
C GLY A 152 -17.32 5.94 -6.18
N GLU A 153 -17.33 6.48 -7.39
CA GLU A 153 -16.79 5.87 -8.61
C GLU A 153 -15.58 6.68 -9.12
N TYR A 154 -14.55 5.96 -9.58
CA TYR A 154 -13.21 6.49 -9.84
C TYR A 154 -12.53 5.67 -10.95
#